data_AF-A0A414JBH2-F1
#
_entry.id   AF-A0A414JBH2-F1
#
_cell.length_a   1.000
_cell.length_b   1.000
_cell.length_c   1.000
_cell.angle_alpha   90.00
_cell.angle_beta   90.00
_cell.angle_gamma   90.00
#
_symmetry.space_group_name_H-M   'P 1'
#
loop_
_entity.id
_entity.type
_entity.pdbx_description
1 polymer ?
#
loop_
_entity_poly.entity_id
_entity_poly.type
_entity_poly.pdbx_seq_one_letter_code
_entity_poly.pdbx_strand_id
1 'polypeptide(L)'
;MLHYADYIPEKKKSVRLIPLPDIAIEAFRNWKEKQDQDKKALGKKWGAENELLEKYPGLIFTTSTGMSYLPVNAEDECERIKNIVNKQESLMTKKEGREAEMLEVTPHSFRHTFVTRCVRSGMGPATVGKISGHSTQKMTEYYTHLEQGYVKDEYERYDKKYGKES
;
A
#
# COMPACT_ATOMS: atom_id res chain seq x y z
N MET A 1 -1.15 -14.66 -17.58
CA MET A 1 0.32 -14.63 -17.68
C MET A 1 0.76 -13.34 -17.00
N LEU A 2 1.31 -13.42 -15.78
CA LEU A 2 1.61 -12.24 -14.95
C LEU A 2 2.88 -11.56 -15.49
N HIS A 3 2.77 -10.28 -15.86
CA HIS A 3 3.92 -9.46 -16.26
C HIS A 3 4.60 -8.90 -15.00
N TYR A 4 5.85 -9.28 -14.78
CA TYR A 4 6.68 -8.80 -13.68
C TYR A 4 7.40 -7.50 -14.08
N ALA A 5 7.40 -6.52 -13.18
CA ALA A 5 8.33 -5.40 -13.23
C ALA A 5 9.48 -5.71 -12.27
N ASP A 6 10.65 -6.04 -12.82
CA ASP A 6 11.82 -6.44 -12.03
C ASP A 6 12.54 -5.21 -11.45
N TYR A 7 12.42 -5.04 -10.13
CA TYR A 7 13.32 -4.21 -9.33
C TYR A 7 14.08 -5.10 -8.35
N ILE A 8 15.42 -5.15 -8.47
CA ILE A 8 16.30 -5.99 -7.65
C ILE A 8 17.04 -5.10 -6.63
N PRO A 9 16.62 -5.06 -5.35
CA PRO A 9 17.35 -4.36 -4.28
C PRO A 9 18.66 -5.05 -3.86
N GLU A 10 19.63 -4.25 -3.39
CA GLU A 10 21.03 -4.62 -3.07
C GLU A 10 21.23 -5.67 -1.95
N LYS A 11 20.17 -6.10 -1.25
CA LYS A 11 20.25 -7.18 -0.25
C LYS A 11 19.26 -8.31 -0.59
N LYS A 12 19.78 -9.52 -0.84
CA LYS A 12 19.00 -10.75 -1.17
C LYS A 12 17.80 -11.03 -0.24
N LYS A 13 17.79 -10.51 1.00
CA LYS A 13 16.70 -10.66 1.98
C LYS A 13 15.51 -9.72 1.79
N SER A 14 15.61 -8.63 1.00
CA SER A 14 14.50 -7.67 0.85
C SER A 14 13.66 -7.85 -0.41
N VAL A 15 14.10 -8.72 -1.34
CA VAL A 15 13.35 -9.10 -2.54
C VAL A 15 12.17 -9.97 -2.11
N ARG A 16 10.96 -9.59 -2.53
CA ARG A 16 9.74 -10.33 -2.19
C ARG A 16 8.72 -10.23 -3.30
N LEU A 17 7.94 -11.29 -3.46
CA LEU A 17 6.80 -11.35 -4.36
C LEU A 17 5.57 -10.88 -3.61
N ILE A 18 4.92 -9.83 -4.12
CA ILE A 18 3.70 -9.28 -3.55
C ILE A 18 2.57 -9.53 -4.56
N PRO A 19 1.53 -10.31 -4.21
CA PRO A 19 0.38 -10.47 -5.08
C PRO A 19 -0.36 -9.12 -5.18
N LEU A 20 -0.62 -8.67 -6.40
CA LEU A 20 -1.38 -7.46 -6.65
C LEU A 20 -2.83 -7.82 -6.98
N PRO A 21 -3.83 -7.24 -6.29
CA PRO A 21 -5.22 -7.40 -6.67
C PRO A 21 -5.50 -6.67 -7.99
N ASP A 22 -6.56 -7.06 -8.70
CA ASP A 22 -6.91 -6.49 -10.01
C ASP A 22 -7.04 -4.96 -9.98
N ILE A 23 -7.61 -4.42 -8.91
CA ILE A 23 -7.72 -2.96 -8.72
C ILE A 23 -6.35 -2.25 -8.71
N ALA A 24 -5.32 -2.88 -8.14
CA ALA A 24 -3.97 -2.33 -8.14
C ALA A 24 -3.33 -2.45 -9.53
N ILE A 25 -3.55 -3.56 -10.22
CA ILE A 25 -3.09 -3.76 -11.61
C ILE A 25 -3.71 -2.69 -12.53
N GLU A 26 -5.01 -2.45 -12.39
CA GLU A 26 -5.73 -1.42 -13.14
C GLU A 26 -5.18 -0.02 -12.81
N ALA A 27 -4.96 0.30 -11.53
CA ALA A 27 -4.36 1.57 -11.14
C ALA A 27 -2.97 1.78 -11.77
N PHE A 28 -2.13 0.75 -11.82
CA PHE A 28 -0.83 0.82 -12.50
C PHE A 28 -0.96 1.02 -14.02
N ARG A 29 -1.95 0.40 -14.66
CA ARG A 29 -2.22 0.60 -16.10
C ARG A 29 -2.64 2.04 -16.38
N ASN A 30 -3.59 2.56 -15.62
CA ASN A 30 -4.07 3.94 -15.76
C ASN A 30 -2.94 4.93 -15.53
N TRP A 31 -2.08 4.67 -14.53
CA TRP A 31 -0.90 5.48 -14.27
C TRP A 31 0.09 5.47 -15.44
N LYS A 32 0.34 4.29 -16.02
CA LYS A 32 1.21 4.14 -17.19
C LYS A 32 0.65 4.92 -18.39
N GLU A 33 -0.65 4.85 -18.65
CA GLU A 33 -1.28 5.60 -19.73
C GLU A 33 -1.11 7.11 -19.56
N LYS A 34 -1.30 7.62 -18.34
CA LYS A 34 -1.04 9.02 -18.00
C LYS A 34 0.43 9.38 -18.24
N GLN A 35 1.37 8.55 -17.79
CA GLN A 35 2.80 8.78 -18.01
C GLN A 35 3.14 8.82 -19.50
N ASP A 36 2.55 7.95 -20.31
CA ASP A 36 2.77 7.89 -21.75
C ASP A 36 2.16 9.12 -22.47
N GLN A 37 1.07 9.71 -21.93
CA GLN A 37 0.53 11.00 -22.39
C GLN A 37 1.47 12.15 -22.03
N ASP A 38 1.97 12.21 -20.80
CA ASP A 38 2.92 13.23 -20.34
C ASP A 38 4.21 13.22 -21.17
N LYS A 39 4.74 12.02 -21.49
CA LYS A 39 5.87 11.82 -22.40
C LYS A 39 5.61 12.37 -23.79
N LYS A 40 4.42 12.13 -24.36
CA LYS A 40 4.04 12.66 -25.67
C LYS A 40 3.94 14.18 -25.66
N ALA A 41 3.39 14.75 -24.59
CA ALA A 41 3.21 16.20 -24.46
C ALA A 41 4.53 16.95 -24.31
N LEU A 42 5.46 16.43 -23.49
CA LEU A 42 6.73 17.10 -23.18
C LEU A 42 7.91 16.62 -24.05
N GLY A 43 7.77 15.49 -24.74
CA GLY A 43 8.77 14.95 -25.66
C GLY A 43 10.13 14.78 -24.98
N LYS A 44 11.19 15.32 -25.62
CA LYS A 44 12.57 15.26 -25.11
C LYS A 44 12.79 15.98 -23.77
N LYS A 45 11.87 16.85 -23.36
CA LYS A 45 11.96 17.55 -22.06
C LYS A 45 11.46 16.69 -20.90
N TRP A 46 10.68 15.65 -21.19
CA TRP A 46 10.14 14.78 -20.15
C TRP A 46 11.28 13.99 -19.50
N GLY A 47 11.48 14.22 -18.19
CA GLY A 47 12.51 13.52 -17.41
C GLY A 47 13.95 13.86 -17.80
N ALA A 48 14.19 14.97 -18.50
CA ALA A 48 15.52 15.34 -19.00
C ALA A 48 16.58 15.50 -17.89
N GLU A 49 16.15 15.88 -16.69
CA GLU A 49 17.00 16.05 -15.51
C GLU A 49 16.86 14.89 -14.49
N ASN A 50 16.20 13.79 -14.88
CA ASN A 50 15.94 12.68 -13.96
C ASN A 50 16.95 11.54 -14.15
N GLU A 51 18.02 11.58 -13.37
CA GLU A 51 19.09 10.54 -13.35
C GLU A 51 18.56 9.12 -13.11
N LEU A 52 17.44 8.97 -12.38
CA LEU A 52 16.86 7.66 -12.11
C LEU A 52 16.20 7.03 -13.34
N LEU A 53 15.81 7.81 -14.34
CA LEU A 53 15.29 7.26 -15.60
C LEU A 53 16.39 6.65 -16.46
N GLU A 54 17.62 7.15 -16.37
CA GLU A 54 18.78 6.54 -17.05
C GLU A 54 19.08 5.16 -16.46
N LYS A 55 19.07 5.06 -15.12
CA LYS A 55 19.31 3.81 -14.40
C LYS A 55 18.12 2.84 -14.49
N TYR A 56 16.90 3.37 -14.51
CA TYR A 56 15.66 2.59 -14.52
C TYR A 56 14.68 3.15 -15.58
N PRO A 57 14.83 2.75 -16.85
CA PRO A 57 13.96 3.23 -17.93
C PRO A 57 12.46 2.90 -17.74
N GLY A 58 12.18 1.88 -16.91
CA GLY A 58 10.82 1.44 -16.54
C GLY A 58 10.28 2.10 -15.26
N LEU A 59 10.86 3.20 -14.78
CA LEU A 59 10.40 3.87 -13.56
C LEU A 59 8.93 4.24 -13.67
N ILE A 60 8.12 3.66 -12.77
CA ILE A 60 6.66 3.81 -12.81
C ILE A 60 6.24 5.13 -12.18
N PHE A 61 6.71 5.44 -10.97
CA PHE A 61 6.25 6.61 -10.22
C PHE A 61 7.05 7.87 -10.58
N THR A 62 6.44 8.72 -11.41
CA THR A 62 7.03 9.98 -11.87
C THR A 62 6.03 11.13 -11.77
N THR A 63 6.50 12.36 -11.63
CA THR A 63 5.67 13.56 -11.83
C THR A 63 5.28 13.70 -13.31
N SER A 64 4.38 14.64 -13.61
CA SER A 64 4.00 14.93 -15.00
C SER A 64 5.18 15.43 -15.86
N THR A 65 6.18 16.05 -15.24
CA THR A 65 7.42 16.46 -15.92
C THR A 65 8.43 15.34 -16.11
N GLY A 66 8.15 14.15 -15.57
CA GLY A 66 9.05 12.99 -15.63
C GLY A 66 10.11 12.95 -14.54
N MET A 67 10.02 13.79 -13.51
CA MET A 67 10.87 13.69 -12.33
C MET A 67 10.43 12.53 -11.44
N SER A 68 11.33 12.01 -10.62
CA SER A 68 11.02 10.91 -9.71
C SER A 68 10.02 11.35 -8.65
N TYR A 69 9.02 10.51 -8.39
CA TYR A 69 8.07 10.75 -7.30
C TYR A 69 8.73 10.36 -5.98
N LEU A 70 9.06 11.35 -5.15
CA LEU A 70 9.81 11.16 -3.91
C LEU A 70 8.87 10.92 -2.72
N PRO A 71 9.37 10.38 -1.59
CA PRO A 71 8.57 10.19 -0.38
C PRO A 71 7.86 11.46 0.11
N VAL A 72 8.52 12.63 0.01
CA VAL A 72 7.92 13.93 0.37
C VAL A 72 6.67 14.23 -0.47
N ASN A 73 6.66 13.85 -1.76
CA ASN A 73 5.46 14.02 -2.58
C ASN A 73 4.30 13.17 -2.04
N ALA A 74 4.58 11.96 -1.54
CA ALA A 74 3.54 11.13 -0.93
C ALA A 74 3.02 11.72 0.38
N GLU A 75 3.91 12.34 1.17
CA GLU A 75 3.54 13.05 2.40
C GLU A 75 2.66 14.26 2.10
N ASP A 76 3.05 15.10 1.14
CA ASP A 76 2.29 16.27 0.70
C ASP A 76 0.90 15.87 0.18
N GLU A 77 0.81 14.79 -0.60
CA GLU A 77 -0.47 14.28 -1.10
C GLU A 77 -1.37 13.77 0.03
N CYS A 78 -0.80 13.09 1.04
CA CYS A 78 -1.53 12.70 2.24
C CYS A 78 -2.03 13.91 3.02
N GLU A 79 -1.21 14.94 3.19
CA GLU A 79 -1.60 16.18 3.85
C GLU A 79 -2.73 16.89 3.11
N ARG A 80 -2.65 16.94 1.77
CA ARG A 80 -3.73 17.50 0.93
C ARG A 80 -5.04 16.74 1.14
N ILE A 81 -5.01 15.41 1.09
CA ILE A 81 -6.19 14.56 1.32
C ILE A 81 -6.77 14.80 2.71
N LYS A 82 -5.90 14.79 3.74
CA LYS A 82 -6.27 15.05 5.13
C LYS A 82 -7.02 16.38 5.27
N ASN A 83 -6.47 17.45 4.70
CA ASN A 83 -7.04 18.79 4.80
C ASN A 83 -8.41 18.88 4.11
N ILE A 84 -8.58 18.23 2.95
CA ILE A 84 -9.86 18.20 2.23
C ILE A 84 -10.92 17.48 3.05
N VAL A 85 -10.61 16.26 3.52
CA VAL A 85 -11.56 15.42 4.27
C VAL A 85 -11.92 16.06 5.60
N ASN A 86 -10.94 16.56 6.35
CA ASN A 86 -11.18 17.18 7.66
C ASN A 86 -11.97 18.48 7.57
N LYS A 87 -11.80 19.23 6.48
CA LYS A 87 -12.62 20.41 6.20
C LYS A 87 -14.07 20.01 5.94
N GLN A 88 -14.31 18.96 5.16
CA GLN A 88 -15.66 18.45 4.90
C GLN A 88 -16.31 17.95 6.19
N GLU A 89 -15.59 17.15 6.97
CA GLU A 89 -16.04 16.62 8.26
C GLU A 89 -16.44 17.75 9.22
N SER A 90 -15.58 18.76 9.38
CA SER A 90 -15.86 19.94 10.22
C SER A 90 -17.10 20.73 9.79
N LEU A 91 -17.49 20.67 8.52
CA LEU A 91 -18.70 21.32 8.03
C LEU A 91 -19.95 20.47 8.31
N MET A 92 -19.83 19.14 8.20
CA MET A 92 -20.93 18.21 8.47
C MET A 92 -21.26 18.16 9.96
N THR A 93 -20.25 18.10 10.82
CA THR A 93 -20.42 17.99 12.27
C THR A 93 -21.12 19.20 12.87
N LYS A 94 -20.83 20.40 12.38
CA LYS A 94 -21.52 21.65 12.76
C LYS A 94 -23.01 21.63 12.43
N LYS A 95 -23.41 20.96 11.34
CA LYS A 95 -24.83 20.80 10.97
C LYS A 95 -25.52 19.74 11.82
N GLU A 96 -24.79 18.69 12.16
CA GLU A 96 -25.30 17.51 12.88
C GLU A 96 -25.25 17.67 14.41
N GLY A 97 -24.53 18.67 14.92
CA GLY A 97 -24.38 18.91 16.36
C GLY A 97 -23.54 17.84 17.07
N ARG A 98 -22.61 17.20 16.35
CA ARG A 98 -21.71 16.16 16.88
C ARG A 98 -20.26 16.62 16.90
N GLU A 99 -19.43 15.89 17.62
CA GLU A 99 -17.97 16.06 17.59
C GLU A 99 -17.39 15.59 16.25
N ALA A 100 -16.33 16.28 15.80
CA ALA A 100 -15.64 15.97 14.56
C ALA A 100 -14.62 14.85 14.73
N GLU A 101 -14.64 13.87 13.82
CA GLU A 101 -13.63 12.82 13.78
C GLU A 101 -12.58 13.17 12.72
N MET A 102 -11.46 13.71 13.18
CA MET A 102 -10.39 14.16 12.29
C MET A 102 -9.60 12.97 11.75
N LEU A 103 -9.55 12.87 10.42
CA LEU A 103 -8.68 11.93 9.73
C LEU A 103 -7.21 12.31 9.96
N GLU A 104 -6.41 11.33 10.34
CA GLU A 104 -4.95 11.42 10.33
C GLU A 104 -4.41 10.31 9.42
N VAL A 105 -3.71 10.69 8.35
CA VAL A 105 -3.21 9.76 7.35
C VAL A 105 -1.80 10.14 6.92
N THR A 106 -0.94 9.12 6.82
CA THR A 106 0.42 9.21 6.30
C THR A 106 0.64 8.09 5.30
N PRO A 107 1.70 8.13 4.46
CA PRO A 107 2.04 6.99 3.60
C PRO A 107 2.17 5.66 4.37
N HIS A 108 2.65 5.71 5.62
CA HIS A 108 2.79 4.51 6.46
C HIS A 108 1.45 3.97 6.97
N SER A 109 0.44 4.84 7.16
CA SER A 109 -0.92 4.45 7.57
C SER A 109 -1.56 3.47 6.59
N PHE A 110 -1.28 3.60 5.28
CA PHE A 110 -1.77 2.65 4.27
C PHE A 110 -1.18 1.25 4.46
N ARG A 111 0.11 1.16 4.76
CA ARG A 111 0.78 -0.11 5.04
C ARG A 111 0.22 -0.77 6.30
N HIS A 112 0.02 0.00 7.37
CA HIS A 112 -0.63 -0.48 8.59
C HIS A 112 -2.02 -1.04 8.29
N THR A 113 -2.83 -0.29 7.55
CA THR A 113 -4.19 -0.69 7.19
C THR A 113 -4.20 -1.98 6.38
N PHE A 114 -3.29 -2.12 5.41
CA PHE A 114 -3.13 -3.35 4.64
C PHE A 114 -2.79 -4.55 5.54
N VAL A 115 -1.78 -4.42 6.41
CA VAL A 115 -1.38 -5.50 7.33
C VAL A 115 -2.53 -5.88 8.27
N THR A 116 -3.20 -4.92 8.88
CA THR A 116 -4.35 -5.16 9.76
C THR A 116 -5.47 -5.89 9.01
N ARG A 117 -5.75 -5.52 7.75
CA ARG A 117 -6.77 -6.21 6.93
C ARG A 117 -6.37 -7.64 6.59
N CYS A 118 -5.09 -7.91 6.30
CA CYS A 118 -4.62 -9.28 6.09
C CYS A 118 -4.78 -10.14 7.34
N VAL A 119 -4.45 -9.61 8.53
CA VAL A 119 -4.63 -10.35 9.78
C VAL A 119 -6.11 -10.63 10.05
N ARG A 120 -6.96 -9.60 9.92
CA ARG A 120 -8.43 -9.72 10.07
C ARG A 120 -9.09 -10.64 9.04
N SER A 121 -8.46 -10.89 7.89
CA SER A 121 -8.95 -11.89 6.93
C SER A 121 -8.55 -13.32 7.29
N GLY A 122 -7.90 -13.53 8.44
CA GLY A 122 -7.37 -14.81 8.86
C GLY A 122 -6.08 -15.22 8.15
N MET A 123 -5.36 -14.29 7.50
CA MET A 123 -4.08 -14.62 6.88
C MET A 123 -3.04 -14.93 7.95
N GLY A 124 -2.41 -16.10 7.85
CA GLY A 124 -1.41 -16.54 8.82
C GLY A 124 -0.28 -15.51 9.02
N PRO A 125 0.17 -15.25 10.27
CA PRO A 125 1.17 -14.22 10.59
C PRO A 125 2.48 -14.36 9.80
N ALA A 126 2.92 -15.59 9.54
CA ALA A 126 4.11 -15.84 8.74
C ALA A 126 3.97 -15.34 7.29
N THR A 127 2.78 -15.50 6.69
CA THR A 127 2.48 -15.01 5.34
C THR A 127 2.40 -13.48 5.31
N VAL A 128 1.70 -12.88 6.28
CA VAL A 128 1.61 -11.42 6.43
C VAL A 128 3.01 -10.81 6.57
N GLY A 129 3.87 -11.41 7.41
CA GLY A 129 5.25 -10.97 7.61
C GLY A 129 6.11 -11.04 6.34
N LYS A 130 5.93 -12.08 5.51
CA LYS A 130 6.61 -12.22 4.21
C LYS A 130 6.18 -11.13 3.21
N ILE A 131 4.88 -10.82 3.14
CA ILE A 131 4.34 -9.81 2.21
C ILE A 131 4.75 -8.40 2.64
N SER A 132 4.61 -8.09 3.93
CA SER A 132 4.96 -6.77 4.47
C SER A 132 6.48 -6.56 4.48
N GLY A 133 7.27 -7.63 4.68
CA GLY A 133 8.72 -7.53 4.83
C GLY A 133 9.12 -7.04 6.22
N HIS A 134 8.43 -7.48 7.27
CA HIS A 134 8.85 -7.21 8.66
C HIS A 134 10.16 -7.94 8.98
N SER A 135 11.13 -7.22 9.53
CA SER A 135 12.42 -7.78 9.97
C SER A 135 12.30 -8.62 11.24
N THR A 136 11.22 -8.43 12.02
CA THR A 136 10.96 -9.12 13.29
C THR A 136 9.50 -9.56 13.41
N GLN A 137 9.30 -10.73 14.04
CA GLN A 137 7.98 -11.33 14.27
C GLN A 137 7.09 -10.49 15.20
N LYS A 138 7.70 -9.74 16.14
CA LYS A 138 7.03 -8.76 17.03
C LYS A 138 6.17 -7.74 16.30
N MET A 139 6.59 -7.30 15.12
CA MET A 139 5.82 -6.33 14.33
C MET A 139 4.52 -6.96 13.82
N THR A 140 4.50 -8.27 13.58
CA THR A 140 3.29 -8.98 13.17
C THR A 140 2.42 -9.34 14.39
N GLU A 141 3.03 -9.65 15.54
CA GLU A 141 2.34 -9.97 16.79
C GLU A 141 1.47 -8.82 17.31
N TYR A 142 1.91 -7.56 17.14
CA TYR A 142 1.09 -6.38 17.46
C TYR A 142 -0.30 -6.43 16.78
N TYR A 143 -0.36 -6.93 15.55
CA TYR A 143 -1.61 -7.02 14.80
C TYR A 143 -2.44 -8.26 15.15
N THR A 144 -1.80 -9.36 15.57
CA THR A 144 -2.52 -10.55 16.04
C THR A 144 -3.19 -10.32 17.40
N HIS A 145 -2.63 -9.45 18.25
CA HIS A 145 -3.25 -9.07 19.52
C HIS A 145 -4.50 -8.19 19.37
N LEU A 146 -4.68 -7.50 18.24
CA LEU A 146 -5.92 -6.75 17.94
C LEU A 146 -7.14 -7.68 17.75
N GLU A 147 -6.91 -8.97 17.60
CA GLU A 147 -7.94 -10.03 17.58
C GLU A 147 -7.77 -10.90 18.84
N GLN A 148 -8.38 -10.53 19.97
CA GLN A 148 -8.42 -11.38 21.17
C GLN A 148 -9.25 -12.69 21.00
N GLY A 149 -9.53 -13.12 19.77
CA GLY A 149 -10.16 -14.40 19.41
C GLY A 149 -9.31 -15.34 18.56
N TYR A 150 -8.09 -14.91 18.16
CA TYR A 150 -7.32 -15.57 17.10
C TYR A 150 -7.04 -17.06 17.35
N VAL A 151 -6.73 -17.45 18.60
CA VAL A 151 -6.44 -18.85 18.94
C VAL A 151 -7.67 -19.74 18.80
N LYS A 152 -8.84 -19.22 19.19
CA LYS A 152 -10.11 -19.96 19.10
C LYS A 152 -10.51 -20.13 17.63
N ASP A 153 -10.38 -19.07 16.84
CA ASP A 153 -10.75 -19.09 15.42
C ASP A 153 -9.83 -20.01 14.60
N GLU A 154 -8.53 -20.03 14.89
CA GLU A 154 -7.59 -20.96 14.24
C GLU A 154 -7.87 -22.42 14.62
N TYR A 155 -8.21 -22.69 15.88
CA TYR A 155 -8.62 -24.03 16.30
C TYR A 155 -9.94 -24.45 15.65
N GLU A 156 -10.94 -23.56 15.57
CA GLU A 156 -12.21 -23.83 14.87
C GLU A 156 -12.00 -24.10 13.38
N ARG A 157 -11.05 -23.42 12.71
CA ARG A 157 -10.67 -23.73 11.32
C ARG A 157 -10.03 -25.11 11.18
N TYR A 158 -9.14 -25.47 12.10
CA TYR A 158 -8.56 -26.81 12.16
C TYR A 158 -9.66 -27.86 12.35
N ASP A 159 -10.52 -27.67 13.34
CA ASP A 159 -11.60 -28.59 13.69
C ASP A 159 -12.62 -28.76 12.55
N LYS A 160 -13.02 -27.67 11.88
CA LYS A 160 -13.86 -27.76 10.67
C LYS A 160 -13.22 -28.57 9.55
N LYS A 161 -11.89 -28.53 9.43
CA LYS A 161 -11.16 -29.14 8.30
C LYS A 161 -10.77 -30.59 8.58
N TYR A 162 -10.43 -30.92 9.82
CA TYR A 162 -9.86 -32.22 10.21
C TYR A 162 -10.60 -32.88 11.38
N GLY A 163 -11.49 -32.18 12.08
CA GLY A 163 -12.22 -32.70 13.25
C GLY A 163 -13.26 -33.80 12.93
N LYS A 164 -13.46 -34.12 11.64
CA LYS A 164 -14.29 -35.25 11.19
C LYS A 164 -13.48 -36.49 10.79
N GLU A 165 -12.15 -36.48 10.91
CA GLU A 165 -11.29 -37.63 10.60
C GLU A 165 -11.21 -38.67 11.76
N SER A 166 -12.26 -38.76 12.59
CA SER A 166 -12.38 -39.73 13.69
C SER A 166 -13.44 -40.77 13.42
#